data_AF-A0A3C0W018-F1
#
_entry.id   AF-A0A3C0W018-F1
#
_cell.length_a   1.000
_cell.length_b   1.000
_cell.length_c   1.000
_cell.angle_alpha   90.00
_cell.angle_beta   90.00
_cell.angle_gamma   90.00
#
_symmetry.space_group_name_H-M   'P 1'
#
loop_
_entity.id
_entity.type
_entity.pdbx_description
1 polymer ?
#
loop_
_entity_poly.entity_id
_entity_poly.type
_entity_poly.pdbx_seq_one_letter_code
_entity_poly.pdbx_strand_id
1 'polypeptide(L)'
;RNYLFMVLDMYKDQTFVQSAQAMFINDDGRIDRTILNYFDNTGRDQALDAVVQAFRSGRVHESDMDNLASVAAKYVGKNPQADQLFRDILTGSQYNLEIKRDAIESFTNSDGDRSTPGVPKDVLQARLNLLNSIQFDESDLMGKGMELLAMQMEAKITGERIDERKMRDSARRLFGEMEKRSKNAETLNRLGNRPKNLNAQPTIVPAP
;
A
#
# COMPACT_ATOMS: atom_id res chain seq x y z
N ARG A 1 -9.21 -14.77 -24.31
CA ARG A 1 -9.24 -13.80 -23.20
C ARG A 1 -8.10 -12.79 -23.30
N ASN A 2 -6.84 -13.22 -23.28
CA ASN A 2 -5.68 -12.30 -23.34
C ASN A 2 -5.67 -11.37 -24.56
N TYR A 3 -6.05 -11.89 -25.74
CA TYR A 3 -6.15 -11.08 -26.95
C TYR A 3 -7.20 -9.95 -26.86
N LEU A 4 -8.33 -10.19 -26.19
CA LEU A 4 -9.37 -9.17 -25.99
C LEU A 4 -8.83 -8.01 -25.16
N PHE A 5 -8.22 -8.29 -24.01
CA PHE A 5 -7.66 -7.26 -23.14
C PHE A 5 -6.51 -6.49 -23.77
N MET A 6 -5.72 -7.14 -24.64
CA MET A 6 -4.70 -6.45 -25.44
C MET A 6 -5.31 -5.42 -26.41
N VAL A 7 -6.40 -5.78 -27.10
CA VAL A 7 -7.09 -4.86 -28.01
C VAL A 7 -7.74 -3.71 -27.23
N LEU A 8 -8.41 -4.01 -26.10
CA LEU A 8 -9.01 -3.00 -25.25
C LEU A 8 -7.97 -2.00 -24.71
N ASP A 9 -6.80 -2.50 -24.29
CA ASP A 9 -5.70 -1.65 -23.83
C ASP A 9 -5.11 -0.79 -24.97
N MET A 10 -4.95 -1.37 -26.17
CA MET A 10 -4.46 -0.65 -27.35
C MET A 10 -5.33 0.55 -27.70
N TYR A 11 -6.66 0.42 -27.57
CA TYR A 11 -7.61 1.50 -27.85
C TYR A 11 -7.99 2.34 -26.63
N LYS A 12 -7.45 2.03 -25.45
CA LYS A 12 -7.81 2.67 -24.17
C LYS A 12 -9.33 2.68 -23.92
N ASP A 13 -9.98 1.57 -24.28
CA ASP A 13 -11.43 1.41 -24.11
C ASP A 13 -11.77 1.29 -22.61
N GLN A 14 -12.63 2.18 -22.11
CA GLN A 14 -13.08 2.15 -20.71
C GLN A 14 -14.47 1.55 -20.53
N THR A 15 -15.21 1.36 -21.61
CA THR A 15 -16.59 0.83 -21.58
C THR A 15 -16.63 -0.61 -21.07
N PHE A 16 -15.53 -1.35 -21.21
CA PHE A 16 -15.42 -2.73 -20.76
C PHE A 16 -15.01 -2.89 -19.29
N VAL A 17 -14.71 -1.81 -18.56
CA VAL A 17 -14.23 -1.88 -17.15
C VAL A 17 -15.21 -2.63 -16.25
N GLN A 18 -16.51 -2.35 -16.37
CA GLN A 18 -17.53 -3.02 -15.54
C GLN A 18 -17.61 -4.52 -15.82
N SER A 19 -17.53 -4.93 -17.09
CA SER A 19 -17.50 -6.35 -17.46
C SER A 19 -16.21 -7.03 -16.97
N ALA A 20 -15.07 -6.35 -17.09
CA ALA A 20 -13.79 -6.83 -16.60
C ALA A 20 -13.80 -7.01 -15.07
N GLN A 21 -14.43 -6.10 -14.33
CA GLN A 21 -14.55 -6.16 -12.87
C GLN A 21 -15.24 -7.44 -12.40
N ALA A 22 -16.32 -7.86 -13.07
CA ALA A 22 -17.04 -9.10 -12.73
C ALA A 22 -16.18 -10.36 -12.89
N MET A 23 -15.12 -10.30 -13.70
CA MET A 23 -14.20 -11.40 -13.97
C MET A 23 -12.87 -11.25 -13.25
N PHE A 24 -12.72 -10.23 -12.40
CA PHE A 24 -11.43 -9.83 -11.87
C PHE A 24 -10.89 -10.78 -10.80
N ILE A 25 -11.77 -11.23 -9.90
CA ILE A 25 -11.46 -12.22 -8.87
C ILE A 25 -12.02 -13.56 -9.33
N ASN A 26 -11.15 -14.54 -9.49
CA ASN A 26 -11.53 -15.91 -9.83
C ASN A 26 -12.21 -16.61 -8.65
N ASP A 27 -12.83 -17.76 -8.91
CA ASP A 27 -13.53 -18.54 -7.87
C ASP A 27 -12.59 -19.03 -6.75
N ASP A 28 -11.30 -19.19 -7.03
CA ASP A 28 -10.26 -19.57 -6.08
C ASP A 28 -9.69 -18.37 -5.29
N GLY A 29 -10.22 -17.16 -5.50
CA GLY A 29 -9.78 -15.93 -4.84
C GLY A 29 -8.53 -15.29 -5.46
N ARG A 30 -7.95 -15.87 -6.51
CA ARG A 30 -6.83 -15.23 -7.23
C ARG A 30 -7.34 -14.15 -8.19
N ILE A 31 -6.52 -13.14 -8.43
CA ILE A 31 -6.87 -12.09 -9.41
C ILE A 31 -6.44 -12.51 -10.83
N ASP A 32 -7.18 -12.06 -11.85
CA ASP A 32 -6.69 -12.15 -13.23
C ASP A 32 -5.72 -11.01 -13.54
N ARG A 33 -4.43 -11.36 -13.70
CA ARG A 33 -3.36 -10.39 -13.99
C ARG A 33 -3.51 -9.68 -15.33
N THR A 34 -4.18 -10.29 -16.30
CA THR A 34 -4.49 -9.62 -17.58
C THR A 34 -5.48 -8.48 -17.35
N ILE A 35 -6.47 -8.71 -16.49
CA ILE A 35 -7.45 -7.69 -16.10
C ILE A 35 -6.79 -6.60 -15.27
N LEU A 36 -5.92 -6.97 -14.33
CA LEU A 36 -5.14 -6.00 -13.56
C LEU A 36 -4.31 -5.08 -14.48
N ASN A 37 -3.62 -5.64 -15.47
CA ASN A 37 -2.83 -4.85 -16.43
C ASN A 37 -3.71 -3.93 -17.27
N TYR A 38 -4.89 -4.40 -17.70
CA TYR A 38 -5.86 -3.56 -18.41
C TYR A 38 -6.36 -2.41 -17.52
N PHE A 39 -6.66 -2.68 -16.24
CA PHE A 39 -7.02 -1.65 -15.27
C PHE A 39 -5.92 -0.61 -15.09
N ASP A 40 -4.68 -1.07 -14.89
CA ASP A 40 -3.51 -0.21 -14.70
C ASP A 40 -3.23 0.68 -15.92
N ASN A 41 -3.32 0.11 -17.12
CA ASN A 41 -2.94 0.82 -18.35
C ASN A 41 -4.05 1.72 -18.94
N THR A 42 -5.33 1.44 -18.64
CA THR A 42 -6.48 2.05 -19.34
C THR A 42 -7.49 2.71 -18.42
N GLY A 43 -7.78 2.11 -17.26
CA GLY A 43 -9.08 2.32 -16.62
C GLY A 43 -9.22 3.56 -15.72
N ARG A 44 -8.18 4.39 -15.56
CA ARG A 44 -8.22 5.63 -14.75
C ARG A 44 -8.98 5.41 -13.42
N ASP A 45 -9.90 6.30 -13.04
CA ASP A 45 -10.63 6.22 -11.78
C ASP A 45 -11.54 4.97 -11.66
N GLN A 46 -12.14 4.49 -12.76
CA GLN A 46 -13.02 3.30 -12.73
C GLN A 46 -12.25 1.99 -12.51
N ALA A 47 -11.02 1.90 -13.01
CA ALA A 47 -10.12 0.79 -12.69
C ALA A 47 -9.69 0.82 -11.23
N LEU A 48 -9.42 2.02 -10.69
CA LEU A 48 -9.10 2.17 -9.28
C LEU A 48 -10.28 1.71 -8.41
N ASP A 49 -11.52 2.07 -8.76
CA ASP A 49 -12.72 1.57 -8.09
C ASP A 49 -12.74 0.03 -8.04
N ALA A 50 -12.46 -0.62 -9.16
CA ALA A 50 -12.43 -2.09 -9.24
C ALA A 50 -11.32 -2.69 -8.37
N VAL A 51 -10.13 -2.09 -8.34
CA VAL A 51 -8.99 -2.49 -7.49
C VAL A 51 -9.32 -2.32 -6.01
N VAL A 52 -9.85 -1.17 -5.62
CA VAL A 52 -10.25 -0.87 -4.24
C VAL A 52 -11.35 -1.82 -3.76
N GLN A 53 -12.35 -2.07 -4.60
CA GLN A 53 -13.41 -3.03 -4.29
C GLN A 53 -12.87 -4.45 -4.14
N ALA A 54 -11.96 -4.88 -5.01
CA ALA A 54 -11.33 -6.18 -4.90
C ALA A 54 -10.53 -6.31 -3.60
N PHE A 55 -9.75 -5.29 -3.25
CA PHE A 55 -8.96 -5.26 -2.03
C PHE A 55 -9.83 -5.35 -0.77
N ARG A 56 -10.96 -4.63 -0.74
CA ARG A 56 -11.91 -4.61 0.39
C ARG A 56 -12.83 -5.82 0.45
N SER A 57 -12.87 -6.64 -0.61
CA SER A 57 -13.78 -7.79 -0.67
C SER A 57 -13.45 -8.89 0.34
N GLY A 58 -12.20 -8.95 0.83
CA GLY A 58 -11.70 -10.05 1.66
C GLY A 58 -11.61 -11.41 0.95
N ARG A 59 -11.89 -11.45 -0.36
CA ARG A 59 -11.85 -12.67 -1.19
C ARG A 59 -10.50 -12.89 -1.87
N VAL A 60 -9.68 -11.84 -1.96
CA VAL A 60 -8.40 -11.87 -2.68
C VAL A 60 -7.38 -12.65 -1.87
N HIS A 61 -6.70 -13.59 -2.54
CA HIS A 61 -5.61 -14.33 -1.95
C HIS A 61 -4.47 -13.39 -1.52
N GLU A 62 -3.88 -13.64 -0.36
CA GLU A 62 -2.83 -12.79 0.24
C GLU A 62 -1.68 -12.49 -0.73
N SER A 63 -1.25 -13.51 -1.50
CA SER A 63 -0.19 -13.40 -2.50
C SER A 63 -0.50 -12.53 -3.73
N ASP A 64 -1.74 -12.06 -3.87
CA ASP A 64 -2.16 -11.16 -4.94
C ASP A 64 -2.52 -9.76 -4.39
N MET A 65 -2.55 -9.57 -3.06
CA MET A 65 -2.83 -8.27 -2.44
C MET A 65 -1.73 -7.25 -2.69
N ASP A 66 -0.48 -7.70 -2.79
CA ASP A 66 0.70 -6.90 -3.17
C ASP A 66 0.50 -6.21 -4.53
N ASN A 67 -0.02 -6.94 -5.50
CA ASN A 67 -0.27 -6.47 -6.86
C ASN A 67 -1.38 -5.40 -6.87
N LEU A 68 -2.43 -5.59 -6.07
CA LEU A 68 -3.51 -4.60 -5.93
C LEU A 68 -3.03 -3.34 -5.20
N ALA A 69 -2.26 -3.50 -4.12
CA ALA A 69 -1.68 -2.38 -3.37
C ALA A 69 -0.74 -1.56 -4.26
N SER A 70 0.07 -2.21 -5.10
CA SER A 70 0.97 -1.57 -6.06
C SER A 70 0.23 -0.70 -7.07
N VAL A 71 -0.88 -1.20 -7.64
CA VAL A 71 -1.70 -0.40 -8.58
C VAL A 71 -2.38 0.76 -7.87
N ALA A 72 -2.97 0.53 -6.69
CA ALA A 72 -3.62 1.60 -5.92
C ALA A 72 -2.63 2.70 -5.49
N ALA A 73 -1.40 2.34 -5.11
CA ALA A 73 -0.37 3.27 -4.65
C ALA A 73 -0.02 4.37 -5.68
N LYS A 74 -0.12 4.08 -6.98
CA LYS A 74 0.08 5.05 -8.07
C LYS A 74 -0.88 6.25 -8.00
N TYR A 75 -2.06 6.02 -7.42
CA TYR A 75 -3.12 7.02 -7.27
C TYR A 75 -3.10 7.72 -5.92
N VAL A 76 -2.25 7.29 -4.98
CA VAL A 76 -2.21 7.91 -3.66
C VAL A 76 -1.56 9.29 -3.71
N GLY A 77 -2.19 10.26 -3.08
CA GLY A 77 -1.93 11.69 -3.20
C GLY A 77 -2.59 12.34 -4.42
N LYS A 78 -3.29 11.56 -5.26
CA LYS A 78 -4.02 12.02 -6.45
C LYS A 78 -5.51 11.67 -6.38
N ASN A 79 -5.89 10.60 -5.70
CA ASN A 79 -7.27 10.11 -5.61
C ASN A 79 -7.65 9.75 -4.14
N PRO A 80 -8.74 10.32 -3.59
CA PRO A 80 -9.15 10.09 -2.20
C PRO A 80 -9.46 8.64 -1.83
N GLN A 81 -9.92 7.80 -2.77
CA GLN A 81 -10.18 6.40 -2.49
C GLN A 81 -8.89 5.60 -2.31
N ALA A 82 -7.86 5.94 -3.09
CA ALA A 82 -6.53 5.37 -2.92
C ALA A 82 -5.92 5.82 -1.58
N ASP A 83 -6.07 7.09 -1.21
CA ASP A 83 -5.63 7.63 0.08
C ASP A 83 -6.28 6.89 1.25
N GLN A 84 -7.60 6.66 1.16
CA GLN A 84 -8.33 5.91 2.18
C GLN A 84 -7.90 4.45 2.21
N LEU A 85 -7.75 3.80 1.05
CA LEU A 85 -7.27 2.41 1.00
C LEU A 85 -5.88 2.27 1.64
N PHE A 86 -4.98 3.21 1.40
CA PHE A 86 -3.67 3.22 2.04
C PHE A 86 -3.78 3.33 3.56
N ARG A 87 -4.62 4.25 4.06
CA ARG A 87 -4.91 4.34 5.50
C ARG A 87 -5.43 3.02 6.04
N ASP A 88 -6.41 2.42 5.37
CA ASP A 88 -7.01 1.14 5.76
C ASP A 88 -5.96 0.03 5.84
N ILE A 89 -5.02 -0.03 4.88
CA ILE A 89 -3.91 -0.99 4.87
C ILE A 89 -3.02 -0.80 6.09
N LEU A 90 -2.60 0.44 6.36
CA LEU A 90 -1.66 0.72 7.44
C LEU A 90 -2.27 0.50 8.83
N THR A 91 -3.51 0.95 9.03
CA THR A 91 -4.16 0.88 10.35
C THR A 91 -4.93 -0.43 10.55
N GLY A 92 -5.27 -1.15 9.48
CA GLY A 92 -6.02 -2.41 9.55
C GLY A 92 -5.22 -3.53 10.21
N SER A 93 -5.83 -4.24 11.16
CA SER A 93 -5.24 -5.42 11.80
C SER A 93 -5.33 -6.68 10.92
N GLN A 94 -6.18 -6.65 9.89
CA GLN A 94 -6.36 -7.75 8.94
C GLN A 94 -5.22 -7.86 7.92
N TYR A 95 -4.40 -6.82 7.78
CA TYR A 95 -3.27 -6.81 6.85
C TYR A 95 -1.99 -7.16 7.61
N ASN A 96 -1.23 -8.09 7.05
CA ASN A 96 0.04 -8.51 7.61
C ASN A 96 1.13 -7.41 7.43
N LEU A 97 2.30 -7.60 8.04
CA LEU A 97 3.39 -6.63 7.94
C LEU A 97 3.98 -6.51 6.52
N GLU A 98 3.93 -7.58 5.73
CA GLU A 98 4.44 -7.61 4.36
C GLU A 98 3.63 -6.70 3.45
N ILE A 99 2.30 -6.83 3.44
CA ILE A 99 1.38 -5.96 2.69
C ILE A 99 1.55 -4.50 3.10
N LYS A 100 1.71 -4.22 4.40
CA LYS A 100 1.97 -2.85 4.89
C LYS A 100 3.29 -2.31 4.36
N ARG A 101 4.38 -3.10 4.43
CA ARG A 101 5.69 -2.71 3.90
C ARG A 101 5.61 -2.44 2.39
N ASP A 102 4.96 -3.31 1.63
CA ASP A 102 4.88 -3.19 0.18
C ASP A 102 4.03 -1.97 -0.24
N ALA A 103 2.96 -1.66 0.51
CA ALA A 103 2.18 -0.43 0.35
C ALA A 103 3.04 0.83 0.62
N ILE A 104 3.95 0.76 1.60
CA ILE A 104 4.89 1.85 1.91
C ILE A 104 5.98 2.00 0.83
N GLU A 105 6.53 0.89 0.34
CA GLU A 105 7.56 0.91 -0.69
C GLU A 105 7.01 1.50 -2.00
N SER A 106 5.80 1.10 -2.38
CA SER A 106 5.12 1.63 -3.57
C SER A 106 4.79 3.14 -3.47
N PHE A 107 4.81 3.72 -2.27
CA PHE A 107 4.63 5.15 -2.02
C PHE A 107 5.83 6.04 -2.37
N THR A 108 7.04 5.48 -2.35
CA THR A 108 8.28 6.23 -2.63
C THR A 108 8.83 5.97 -4.02
N ASN A 109 8.31 4.94 -4.68
CA ASN A 109 8.68 4.54 -6.02
C ASN A 109 7.79 5.27 -7.04
N SER A 110 8.42 5.66 -8.15
CA SER A 110 7.76 6.27 -9.31
C SER A 110 6.72 5.32 -9.91
N ASP A 111 5.76 5.86 -10.67
CA ASP A 111 4.52 5.27 -11.21
C ASP A 111 4.70 4.04 -12.15
N GLY A 112 5.61 3.11 -11.84
CA GLY A 112 5.92 1.94 -12.66
C GLY A 112 6.77 2.23 -13.90
N ASP A 113 7.20 3.47 -14.11
CA ASP A 113 8.04 3.87 -15.24
C ASP A 113 9.47 4.19 -14.78
N ARG A 114 10.43 3.39 -15.29
CA ARG A 114 11.88 3.56 -15.04
C ARG A 114 12.46 4.85 -15.65
N SER A 115 11.71 5.53 -16.52
CA SER A 115 12.16 6.73 -17.23
C SER A 115 11.69 8.05 -16.59
N THR A 116 10.76 8.02 -15.64
CA THR A 116 10.24 9.22 -14.95
C THR A 116 11.05 9.51 -13.68
N PRO A 117 11.69 10.70 -13.57
CA PRO A 117 12.52 11.03 -12.42
C PRO A 117 11.66 11.30 -11.18
N GLY A 118 11.54 10.30 -10.30
CA GLY A 118 10.91 10.43 -9.00
C GLY A 118 9.39 10.72 -9.03
N VAL A 119 8.79 10.79 -7.84
CA VAL A 119 7.40 11.20 -7.65
C VAL A 119 7.34 12.73 -7.74
N PRO A 120 6.38 13.34 -8.48
CA PRO A 120 6.21 14.80 -8.53
C PRO A 120 6.10 15.44 -7.15
N LYS A 121 6.63 16.66 -6.97
CA LYS A 121 6.70 17.32 -5.65
C LYS A 121 5.33 17.55 -5.01
N ASP A 122 4.33 17.90 -5.82
CA ASP A 122 2.94 18.06 -5.40
C ASP A 122 2.34 16.73 -4.90
N VAL A 123 2.62 15.62 -5.61
CA VAL A 123 2.21 14.28 -5.19
C VAL A 123 2.94 13.86 -3.91
N LEU A 124 4.24 14.14 -3.79
CA LEU A 124 5.00 13.90 -2.56
C LEU A 124 4.43 14.71 -1.38
N GLN A 125 4.05 15.96 -1.61
CA GLN A 125 3.44 16.80 -0.58
C GLN A 125 2.07 16.25 -0.15
N ALA A 126 1.24 15.80 -1.08
CA ALA A 126 -0.04 15.18 -0.78
C ALA A 126 0.15 13.88 0.03
N ARG A 127 1.13 13.05 -0.34
CA ARG A 127 1.48 11.82 0.40
C ARG A 127 2.03 12.13 1.79
N LEU A 128 2.86 13.16 1.95
CA LEU A 128 3.35 13.61 3.25
C LEU A 128 2.20 14.06 4.15
N ASN A 129 1.26 14.85 3.62
CA ASN A 129 0.07 15.28 4.35
C ASN A 129 -0.78 14.07 4.79
N LEU A 130 -0.94 13.07 3.91
CA LEU A 130 -1.62 11.83 4.24
C LEU A 130 -0.90 11.08 5.36
N LEU A 131 0.42 10.88 5.29
CA LEU A 131 1.20 10.21 6.34
C LEU A 131 1.04 10.92 7.69
N ASN A 132 1.18 12.23 7.72
CA ASN A 132 1.05 13.05 8.93
C ASN A 132 -0.37 13.03 9.53
N SER A 133 -1.37 12.64 8.74
CA SER A 133 -2.75 12.50 9.21
C SER A 133 -3.09 11.10 9.74
N ILE A 134 -2.16 10.13 9.65
CA ILE A 134 -2.34 8.80 10.23
C ILE A 134 -1.71 8.80 11.62
N GLN A 135 -2.54 8.61 12.64
CA GLN A 135 -2.09 8.53 14.02
C GLN A 135 -1.68 7.10 14.34
N PHE A 136 -0.47 6.95 14.86
CA PHE A 136 0.04 5.72 15.44
C PHE A 136 0.32 5.96 16.92
N ASP A 137 0.21 4.91 17.73
CA ASP A 137 0.67 4.97 19.12
C ASP A 137 2.19 5.26 19.14
N GLU A 138 2.69 6.07 20.08
CA GLU A 138 4.12 6.44 20.17
C GLU A 138 5.06 5.22 20.30
N SER A 139 4.53 4.11 20.82
CA SER A 139 5.24 2.85 20.99
C SER A 139 5.20 1.93 19.76
N ASP A 140 4.41 2.29 18.75
CA ASP A 140 4.25 1.54 17.51
C ASP A 140 5.48 1.74 16.62
N LEU A 141 6.11 0.62 16.24
CA LEU A 141 7.25 0.64 15.33
C LEU A 141 6.83 1.06 13.92
N MET A 142 5.58 0.81 13.52
CA MET A 142 5.04 1.32 12.26
C MET A 142 4.98 2.85 12.26
N GLY A 143 4.53 3.46 13.36
CA GLY A 143 4.51 4.92 13.52
C GLY A 143 5.89 5.54 13.34
N LYS A 144 6.90 5.00 14.03
CA LYS A 144 8.30 5.41 13.86
C LYS A 144 8.82 5.23 12.43
N GLY A 145 8.36 4.19 11.73
CA GLY A 145 8.66 3.96 10.33
C GLY A 145 8.07 5.04 9.43
N MET A 146 6.84 5.46 9.72
CA MET A 146 6.15 6.51 8.98
C MET A 146 6.75 7.89 9.24
N GLU A 147 7.24 8.17 10.45
CA GLU A 147 8.01 9.38 10.73
C GLU A 147 9.31 9.44 9.90
N LEU A 148 10.04 8.32 9.80
CA LEU A 148 11.23 8.24 8.94
C LEU A 148 10.88 8.46 7.46
N LEU A 149 9.77 7.89 7.01
CA LEU A 149 9.28 8.07 5.65
C LEU A 149 8.90 9.53 5.37
N ALA A 150 8.18 10.16 6.30
CA ALA A 150 7.78 11.57 6.21
C ALA A 150 9.00 12.48 6.10
N MET A 151 10.02 12.29 6.96
CA MET A 151 11.28 13.01 6.84
C MET A 151 11.96 12.79 5.47
N GLN A 152 11.88 11.58 4.90
CA GLN A 152 12.45 11.31 3.57
C GLN A 152 11.73 12.08 2.47
N MET A 153 10.41 12.16 2.57
CA MET A 153 9.58 12.92 1.63
C MET A 153 9.86 14.41 1.76
N GLU A 154 9.94 14.95 2.98
CA GLU A 154 10.30 16.35 3.23
C GLU A 154 11.64 16.71 2.59
N ALA A 155 12.69 15.89 2.77
CA ALA A 155 13.99 16.07 2.09
C ALA A 155 13.85 16.18 0.57
N LYS A 156 13.08 15.26 -0.03
CA LYS A 156 12.88 15.21 -1.48
C LYS A 156 12.11 16.43 -1.98
N ILE A 157 11.18 16.95 -1.18
CA ILE A 157 10.39 18.15 -1.49
C ILE A 157 11.26 19.41 -1.41
N THR A 158 11.95 19.62 -0.29
CA THR A 158 12.76 20.82 -0.02
C THR A 158 14.07 20.83 -0.81
N GLY A 159 14.58 19.67 -1.21
CA GLY A 159 15.92 19.53 -1.80
C GLY A 159 17.03 19.67 -0.76
N GLU A 160 16.70 19.70 0.54
CA GLU A 160 17.69 19.71 1.60
C GLU A 160 18.42 18.38 1.66
N ARG A 161 19.75 18.45 1.81
CA ARG A 161 20.53 17.26 2.14
C ARG A 161 20.25 16.88 3.58
N ILE A 162 19.31 15.96 3.79
CA ILE A 162 19.27 15.19 5.02
C ILE A 162 20.60 14.46 5.16
N ASP A 163 21.08 14.34 6.40
CA ASP A 163 22.20 13.48 6.72
C ASP A 163 21.77 12.02 6.48
N GLU A 164 21.90 11.57 5.23
CA GLU A 164 21.50 10.24 4.76
C GLU A 164 22.11 9.13 5.62
N ARG A 165 23.27 9.37 6.23
CA ARG A 165 23.87 8.44 7.19
C ARG A 165 23.02 8.30 8.44
N LYS A 166 22.64 9.42 9.07
CA LYS A 166 21.75 9.39 10.25
C LYS A 166 20.41 8.76 9.94
N MET A 167 19.82 9.09 8.78
CA MET A 167 18.57 8.48 8.34
C MET A 167 18.70 6.96 8.16
N ARG A 168 19.75 6.52 7.45
CA ARG A 168 20.02 5.10 7.22
C ARG A 168 20.27 4.35 8.53
N ASP A 169 20.94 4.97 9.49
CA ASP A 169 21.19 4.39 10.80
C ASP A 169 19.91 4.27 11.64
N SER A 170 19.07 5.31 11.63
CA SER A 170 17.75 5.27 12.28
C SER A 170 16.85 4.20 11.66
N ALA A 171 16.79 4.12 10.33
CA ALA A 171 16.06 3.09 9.61
C ALA A 171 16.57 1.69 9.98
N ARG A 172 17.89 1.45 9.93
CA ARG A 172 18.50 0.16 10.29
C ARG A 172 18.14 -0.29 11.70
N ARG A 173 18.17 0.61 12.67
CA ARG A 173 17.79 0.30 14.07
C ARG A 173 16.32 -0.09 14.15
N LEU A 174 15.44 0.71 13.54
CA LEU A 174 14.01 0.46 13.54
C LEU A 174 13.65 -0.88 12.87
N PHE A 175 14.15 -1.12 11.66
CA PHE A 175 13.91 -2.39 10.95
C PHE A 175 14.45 -3.58 11.73
N GLY A 176 15.62 -3.45 12.38
CA GLY A 176 16.15 -4.48 13.26
C GLY A 176 15.27 -4.76 14.49
N GLU A 177 14.63 -3.74 15.07
CA GLU A 177 13.65 -3.91 16.16
C GLU A 177 12.36 -4.58 15.68
N MET A 178 11.84 -4.19 14.50
CA MET A 178 10.66 -4.82 13.90
C MET A 178 10.91 -6.29 13.60
N GLU A 179 12.05 -6.64 13.01
CA GLU A 179 12.42 -8.02 12.69
C GLU A 179 12.56 -8.87 13.97
N LYS A 180 13.16 -8.32 15.03
CA LYS A 180 13.24 -9.00 16.33
C LYS A 180 11.86 -9.25 16.93
N ARG A 181 10.95 -8.26 16.91
CA ARG A 181 9.58 -8.43 17.41
C ARG A 181 8.80 -9.46 16.60
N SER A 182 8.92 -9.43 15.26
CA SER A 182 8.29 -10.41 14.38
C SER A 182 8.77 -11.83 14.68
N LYS A 183 10.09 -12.04 14.76
CA LYS A 183 10.67 -13.36 15.08
C LYS A 183 10.26 -13.85 16.46
N ASN A 184 10.20 -12.95 17.45
CA ASN A 184 9.74 -13.31 18.80
C ASN A 184 8.26 -13.71 18.80
N ALA A 185 7.41 -13.00 18.05
CA ALA A 185 6.00 -13.33 17.90
C ALA A 185 5.80 -14.68 17.18
N GLU A 186 6.56 -14.95 16.11
CA GLU A 186 6.55 -16.26 15.43
C GLU A 186 7.03 -17.39 16.34
N THR A 187 8.06 -17.14 17.15
CA THR A 187 8.59 -18.13 18.10
C THR A 187 7.58 -18.42 19.21
N LEU A 188 6.89 -17.40 19.73
CA LEU A 188 5.78 -17.55 20.67
C LEU A 188 4.61 -18.33 20.06
N ASN A 189 4.30 -18.10 18.78
CA ASN A 189 3.27 -18.85 18.06
C ASN A 189 3.64 -20.33 17.84
N ARG A 190 4.94 -20.64 17.63
CA ARG A 190 5.43 -22.03 17.48
C ARG A 190 5.51 -22.80 18.80
N LEU A 191 5.62 -22.11 19.94
CA LEU A 191 5.75 -22.71 21.28
C LEU A 191 4.41 -23.04 21.97
N GLY A 192 3.27 -22.82 21.29
CA GLY A 192 1.98 -23.39 21.70
C GLY A 192 1.36 -22.75 22.94
N ASN A 193 0.79 -21.55 22.79
CA ASN A 193 -0.41 -21.17 23.53
C ASN A 193 -1.12 -20.02 22.81
N ARG A 194 -2.26 -20.32 22.20
CA ARG A 194 -3.25 -19.33 21.75
C ARG A 194 -3.99 -18.84 23.00
N PRO A 195 -3.95 -17.56 23.39
CA PRO A 195 -5.18 -16.91 23.78
C PRO A 195 -5.93 -16.57 22.48
N LYS A 196 -7.16 -17.09 22.38
CA LYS A 196 -8.18 -16.48 21.52
C LYS A 196 -8.27 -15.00 21.91
N ASN A 197 -8.31 -14.10 20.93
CA ASN A 197 -8.35 -12.64 21.05
C ASN A 197 -7.02 -11.97 21.44
N LEU A 198 -6.12 -11.83 20.47
CA LEU A 198 -5.35 -10.59 20.37
C LEU A 198 -6.13 -9.66 19.45
N ASN A 199 -7.16 -9.03 20.02
CA ASN A 199 -7.63 -7.73 19.56
C ASN A 199 -6.47 -6.76 19.77
N ALA A 200 -5.47 -6.76 18.88
CA ALA A 200 -4.63 -5.60 18.66
C ALA A 200 -5.50 -4.60 17.89
N GLN A 201 -6.49 -4.03 18.58
CA GLN A 201 -7.17 -2.84 18.10
C GLN A 201 -6.10 -1.76 17.99
N PRO A 202 -6.02 -1.03 16.86
CA PRO A 202 -5.40 0.28 16.88
C PRO A 202 -6.13 1.09 17.95
N THR A 203 -5.39 1.73 18.85
CA THR A 203 -5.99 2.72 19.76
C THR A 203 -6.39 3.92 18.91
N ILE A 204 -7.61 3.89 18.35
CA ILE A 204 -8.21 5.06 17.73
C ILE A 204 -8.58 5.98 18.89
N VAL A 205 -7.80 7.05 19.09
CA VAL A 205 -8.19 8.12 20.00
C VAL A 205 -9.37 8.86 19.35
N PRO A 206 -10.56 8.93 19.97
CA PRO A 206 -11.64 9.76 19.47
C PRO A 206 -11.22 11.23 19.56
N ALA A 207 -11.43 12.00 18.48
CA ALA A 207 -11.22 13.45 18.51
C ALA A 207 -12.28 14.12 19.44
N PRO A 208 -11.92 15.24 20.12
CA PRO A 208 -12.83 15.98 20.99
C PRO A 208 -13.96 16.70 20.25
#